data_AF-A0A0Q3PLP7-F1
#
_entry.id   AF-A0A0Q3PLP7-F1
#
_cell.length_a   1.000
_cell.length_b   1.000
_cell.length_c   1.000
_cell.angle_alpha   90.00
_cell.angle_beta   90.00
_cell.angle_gamma   90.00
#
_symmetry.space_group_name_H-M   'P 1'
#
loop_
_entity.id
_entity.type
_entity.pdbx_description
1 polymer ?
#
loop_
_entity_poly.entity_id
_entity_poly.type
_entity_poly.pdbx_seq_one_letter_code
_entity_poly.pdbx_strand_id
1 'polypeptide(L)'
;MAAAGFVHCPSENGPDVVQCFFCFKELEGWEPDDDPLEEHKKHSPRCAFISLQKDLDKLTLQEFLKLDRERVKNATKKGISRKVNDVRDEAAVVRRAIMSLAS
;
A
#
# COMPACT_ATOMS: atom_id res chain seq x y z
N MET A 1 -10.67 1.34 -11.66
CA MET A 1 -9.95 0.60 -10.59
C MET A 1 -8.79 -0.25 -11.14
N ALA A 2 -9.06 -1.39 -11.79
CA ALA A 2 -8.01 -2.35 -12.18
C ALA A 2 -6.93 -1.77 -13.12
N ALA A 3 -7.31 -0.94 -14.09
CA ALA A 3 -6.35 -0.27 -14.98
C ALA A 3 -5.37 0.66 -14.24
N ALA A 4 -5.78 1.22 -13.10
CA ALA A 4 -4.91 1.99 -12.20
C ALA A 4 -4.11 1.09 -11.25
N GLY A 5 -4.13 -0.23 -11.43
CA GLY A 5 -3.35 -1.19 -10.65
C GLY A 5 -3.97 -1.56 -9.30
N PHE A 6 -5.24 -1.24 -9.07
CA PHE A 6 -5.92 -1.58 -7.82
C PHE A 6 -6.52 -2.99 -7.82
N VAL A 7 -6.35 -3.69 -6.71
CA VAL A 7 -7.00 -4.96 -6.37
C VAL A 7 -7.94 -4.70 -5.18
N HIS A 8 -9.16 -5.22 -5.22
CA HIS A 8 -10.12 -5.10 -4.12
C HIS A 8 -9.65 -5.93 -2.92
N CYS A 9 -9.57 -5.32 -1.74
CA CYS A 9 -9.04 -5.90 -0.52
C CYS A 9 -9.91 -5.51 0.68
N PRO A 10 -11.21 -5.90 0.69
CA PRO A 10 -12.15 -5.45 1.70
C PRO A 10 -11.80 -5.98 3.09
N SER A 11 -12.19 -5.22 4.11
CA SER A 11 -12.24 -5.66 5.51
C SER A 11 -13.61 -5.36 6.10
N GLU A 12 -13.91 -5.90 7.29
CA GLU A 12 -15.17 -5.64 7.98
C GLU A 12 -15.44 -4.14 8.18
N ASN A 13 -14.39 -3.36 8.47
CA ASN A 13 -14.49 -1.91 8.70
C ASN A 13 -14.19 -1.07 7.43
N GLY A 14 -13.88 -1.71 6.31
CA GLY A 14 -13.47 -1.05 5.07
C GLY A 14 -13.92 -1.86 3.85
N PRO A 15 -15.21 -1.83 3.50
CA PRO A 15 -15.79 -2.69 2.46
C PRO A 15 -15.35 -2.33 1.03
N ASP A 16 -14.89 -1.10 0.81
CA ASP A 16 -14.45 -0.56 -0.48
C ASP A 16 -12.92 -0.38 -0.56
N VAL A 17 -12.17 -0.88 0.43
CA VAL A 17 -10.71 -0.80 0.44
C VAL A 17 -10.15 -1.49 -0.80
N VAL A 18 -9.31 -0.75 -1.52
CA VAL A 18 -8.50 -1.27 -2.62
C VAL A 18 -7.02 -1.05 -2.34
N GLN A 19 -6.18 -1.90 -2.90
CA GLN A 19 -4.73 -1.83 -2.74
C GLN A 19 -4.04 -1.91 -4.10
N CYS A 20 -3.06 -1.04 -4.34
CA CYS A 20 -2.24 -1.15 -5.53
C CYS A 20 -1.36 -2.42 -5.47
N PHE A 21 -1.37 -3.25 -6.52
CA PHE A 21 -0.56 -4.49 -6.57
C PHE A 21 0.96 -4.26 -6.58
N PHE A 22 1.38 -3.02 -6.90
CA PHE A 22 2.80 -2.67 -7.10
C PHE A 22 3.39 -1.85 -5.94
N CYS A 23 2.75 -0.74 -5.57
CA CYS A 23 3.23 0.11 -4.48
C CYS A 23 2.60 -0.22 -3.12
N PHE A 24 1.57 -1.08 -3.10
CA PHE A 24 0.84 -1.51 -1.90
C PHE A 24 0.17 -0.38 -1.11
N LYS A 25 -0.03 0.80 -1.73
CA LYS A 25 -0.86 1.87 -1.18
C LYS A 25 -2.32 1.42 -1.15
N GLU A 26 -2.93 1.52 0.03
CA GLU A 26 -4.37 1.30 0.24
C GLU A 26 -5.10 2.63 0.17
N LEU A 27 -6.30 2.58 -0.40
CA LEU A 27 -7.27 3.68 -0.48
C LEU A 27 -8.67 3.11 -0.20
N GLU A 28 -9.50 3.90 0.46
CA GLU A 28 -10.88 3.62 0.85
C GLU A 28 -11.67 4.93 0.83
N GLY A 29 -13.00 4.86 0.96
CA GLY A 29 -13.88 6.02 0.91
C GLY A 29 -14.12 6.52 -0.51
N TRP A 30 -14.28 5.61 -1.47
CA TRP A 30 -14.44 5.93 -2.88
C TRP A 30 -15.82 6.52 -3.18
N GLU A 31 -15.83 7.61 -3.94
CA GLU A 31 -17.03 8.23 -4.50
C GLU A 31 -17.24 7.80 -5.97
N PRO A 32 -18.48 7.78 -6.49
CA PRO A 32 -18.76 7.32 -7.86
C PRO A 32 -18.05 8.11 -8.97
N ASP A 33 -17.66 9.35 -8.69
CA ASP A 33 -17.00 10.29 -9.61
C ASP A 33 -15.47 10.33 -9.47
N ASP A 34 -14.90 9.58 -8.52
CA ASP A 34 -13.45 9.47 -8.38
C ASP A 34 -12.82 8.81 -9.61
N ASP A 35 -11.77 9.45 -10.16
CA ASP A 35 -10.90 8.82 -11.15
C ASP A 35 -9.79 8.01 -10.44
N PRO A 36 -9.75 6.67 -10.61
CA PRO A 36 -8.79 5.85 -9.88
C PRO A 36 -7.34 6.11 -10.26
N LEU A 37 -7.07 6.55 -11.49
CA LEU A 37 -5.70 6.85 -11.91
C LEU A 37 -5.21 8.15 -11.25
N GLU A 38 -6.05 9.18 -11.20
CA GLU A 38 -5.74 10.44 -10.53
C GLU A 38 -5.59 10.26 -9.02
N GLU A 39 -6.47 9.50 -8.36
CA GLU A 39 -6.32 9.20 -6.93
C GLU A 39 -5.04 8.39 -6.65
N HIS A 40 -4.67 7.44 -7.52
CA HIS A 40 -3.38 6.76 -7.38
C HIS A 40 -2.20 7.74 -7.52
N LYS A 41 -2.19 8.60 -8.55
CA LYS A 41 -1.11 9.59 -8.75
C LYS A 41 -0.99 10.54 -7.55
N LYS A 42 -2.11 11.01 -7.01
CA LYS A 42 -2.17 11.90 -5.84
C LYS A 42 -1.62 11.23 -4.59
N HIS A 43 -2.01 9.98 -4.33
CA HIS A 43 -1.64 9.29 -3.08
C HIS A 43 -0.33 8.49 -3.15
N SER A 44 0.18 8.20 -4.35
CA SER A 44 1.46 7.50 -4.58
C SER A 44 2.13 7.95 -5.89
N PRO A 45 2.57 9.23 -5.99
CA PRO A 45 3.07 9.82 -7.24
C PRO A 45 4.36 9.17 -7.78
N ARG A 46 5.05 8.38 -6.95
CA ARG A 46 6.29 7.67 -7.30
C ARG A 46 6.08 6.17 -7.57
N CYS A 47 4.84 5.73 -7.75
CA CYS A 47 4.56 4.35 -8.11
C CYS A 47 5.08 4.05 -9.52
N ALA A 48 6.10 3.20 -9.64
CA ALA A 48 6.72 2.90 -10.94
C ALA A 48 5.76 2.22 -11.93
N PHE A 49 4.70 1.57 -11.46
CA PHE A 49 3.63 1.06 -12.31
C PHE A 49 2.85 2.19 -13.00
N ILE A 50 2.51 3.27 -12.29
CA ILE A 50 1.79 4.41 -12.87
C ILE A 50 2.67 5.24 -13.81
N SER A 51 3.97 5.27 -13.56
CA SER A 51 4.95 5.92 -14.45
C SER A 51 5.33 5.08 -15.66
N LEU A 52 4.79 3.87 -15.81
CA LEU A 52 5.15 2.97 -16.90
C LEU A 52 4.55 3.48 -18.23
N GLN A 53 5.42 3.66 -19.24
CA GLN A 53 5.02 4.15 -20.57
C GLN A 53 4.77 3.02 -21.58
N LYS A 54 4.82 1.76 -21.14
CA LYS A 54 4.82 0.57 -21.98
C LYS A 54 3.83 -0.45 -21.43
N ASP A 55 3.11 -1.13 -22.31
CA ASP A 55 2.20 -2.19 -21.90
C ASP A 55 2.95 -3.34 -21.22
N LEU A 56 2.31 -3.94 -20.21
CA LEU A 56 2.91 -5.00 -19.40
C LEU A 56 3.34 -6.22 -20.23
N ASP A 57 2.56 -6.56 -21.26
CA ASP A 57 2.80 -7.70 -22.15
C ASP A 57 3.94 -7.44 -23.17
N LYS A 58 4.38 -6.20 -23.31
CA LYS A 58 5.51 -5.82 -24.18
C LYS A 58 6.83 -5.72 -23.42
N LEU A 59 6.83 -5.85 -22.10
CA LEU A 59 8.04 -5.75 -21.30
C LEU A 59 9.02 -6.87 -21.64
N THR A 60 10.29 -6.51 -21.80
CA THR A 60 11.37 -7.49 -21.81
C THR A 60 11.55 -8.07 -20.42
N LEU A 61 12.14 -9.27 -20.32
CA LEU A 61 12.47 -9.88 -19.03
C LEU A 61 13.30 -8.94 -18.14
N GLN A 62 14.26 -8.20 -18.71
CA GLN A 62 15.09 -7.28 -17.95
C GLN A 62 14.29 -6.09 -17.39
N GLU A 63 13.38 -5.51 -18.17
CA GLU A 63 12.47 -4.44 -17.70
C GLU A 63 11.55 -4.94 -16.59
N PHE A 64 10.96 -6.14 -16.78
CA PHE A 64 10.13 -6.78 -15.77
C PHE A 64 10.89 -7.01 -14.46
N LEU A 65 12.11 -7.58 -14.51
CA LEU A 65 12.91 -7.83 -13.32
C LEU A 65 13.31 -6.55 -12.58
N LYS A 66 13.52 -5.43 -13.30
CA LYS A 66 13.73 -4.11 -12.67
C LYS A 66 12.48 -3.64 -11.92
N LEU A 67 11.30 -3.79 -12.52
CA LEU A 67 10.04 -3.43 -11.89
C LEU A 67 9.74 -4.32 -10.68
N ASP A 68 9.91 -5.64 -10.79
CA ASP A 68 9.65 -6.56 -9.68
C ASP A 68 10.62 -6.31 -8.52
N ARG A 69 11.88 -5.95 -8.78
CA ARG A 69 12.80 -5.49 -7.72
C ARG A 69 12.23 -4.29 -6.95
N GLU A 70 11.68 -3.28 -7.63
CA GLU A 70 11.06 -2.13 -6.96
C GLU A 70 9.78 -2.53 -6.20
N ARG A 71 8.98 -3.44 -6.75
CA ARG A 71 7.82 -4.00 -6.07
C ARG A 71 8.22 -4.72 -4.77
N VAL A 72 9.27 -5.55 -4.80
CA VAL A 72 9.80 -6.24 -3.62
C VAL A 72 10.29 -5.26 -2.56
N LYS A 73 10.96 -4.17 -2.97
CA LYS A 73 11.33 -3.08 -2.03
C LYS A 73 10.10 -2.45 -1.39
N ASN A 74 9.06 -2.16 -2.17
CA ASN A 74 7.80 -1.60 -1.65
C ASN A 74 7.12 -2.54 -0.65
N ALA A 75 7.02 -3.82 -1.00
CA ALA A 75 6.46 -4.86 -0.12
C ALA A 75 7.24 -4.95 1.20
N THR A 76 8.57 -4.97 1.13
CA THR A 76 9.45 -5.02 2.30
C THR A 76 9.26 -3.78 3.18
N LYS A 77 9.23 -2.59 2.58
CA LYS A 77 8.99 -1.32 3.30
C LYS A 77 7.65 -1.32 4.01
N LYS A 78 6.57 -1.76 3.35
CA LYS A 78 5.24 -1.87 3.96
C LYS A 78 5.25 -2.87 5.12
N GLY A 79 5.86 -4.03 4.94
CA GLY A 79 6.00 -5.06 5.97
C GLY A 79 6.75 -4.56 7.21
N ILE A 80 7.84 -3.82 7.03
CA ILE A 80 8.59 -3.19 8.13
C ILE A 80 7.73 -2.15 8.84
N SER A 81 7.07 -1.26 8.09
CA SER A 81 6.21 -0.22 8.68
C SER A 81 5.10 -0.80 9.54
N ARG A 82 4.48 -1.91 9.10
CA ARG A 82 3.46 -2.62 9.88
C ARG A 82 4.03 -3.12 11.21
N LYS A 83 5.15 -3.84 11.16
CA LYS A 83 5.81 -4.38 12.36
C LYS A 83 6.24 -3.28 13.33
N VAL A 84 6.68 -2.13 12.83
CA VAL A 84 7.00 -0.96 13.66
C VAL A 84 5.77 -0.43 14.39
N ASN A 85 4.61 -0.39 13.73
CA ASN A 85 3.36 0.02 14.37
C ASN A 85 2.91 -1.01 15.41
N ASP A 86 2.94 -2.31 15.09
CA ASP A 86 2.57 -3.38 16.02
C ASP A 86 3.39 -3.29 17.32
N VAL A 87 4.72 -3.14 17.21
CA VAL A 87 5.62 -2.98 18.37
C VAL A 87 5.32 -1.69 19.14
N ARG A 88 4.96 -0.60 18.45
CA ARG A 88 4.61 0.67 19.10
C ARG A 88 3.32 0.53 19.92
N ASP A 89 2.32 -0.16 19.39
CA ASP A 89 1.04 -0.36 20.05
C ASP A 89 1.20 -1.25 21.28
N GLU A 90 1.96 -2.34 21.17
CA GLU A 90 2.33 -3.18 22.31
C GLU A 90 3.10 -2.40 23.39
N ALA A 91 4.09 -1.59 22.99
CA ALA A 91 4.84 -0.76 23.92
C ALA A 91 3.96 0.27 24.65
N ALA A 92 2.92 0.81 23.98
CA ALA A 92 1.96 1.71 24.60
C ALA A 92 1.09 1.00 25.65
N VAL A 93 0.70 -0.25 25.40
CA VAL A 93 -0.04 -1.09 26.38
C VAL A 93 0.83 -1.33 27.61
N VAL A 94 2.07 -1.79 27.42
CA VAL A 94 3.01 -2.06 28.52
C VAL A 94 3.27 -0.81 29.35
N ARG A 95 3.48 0.35 28.69
CA ARG A 95 3.66 1.63 29.37
C ARG A 95 2.48 1.97 30.28
N ARG A 96 1.24 1.82 29.79
CA ARG A 96 0.03 2.08 30.61
C ARG A 96 -0.05 1.16 31.82
N ALA A 97 0.26 -0.12 31.65
CA ALA A 97 0.27 -1.09 32.74
C ALA A 97 1.31 -0.75 33.83
N ILE A 98 2.51 -0.33 33.44
CA ILE A 98 3.54 0.13 34.40
C ILE A 98 3.04 1.36 35.17
N MET A 99 2.42 2.32 34.49
CA MET A 99 1.89 3.53 35.13
C MET A 99 0.77 3.23 36.14
N SER A 100 -0.11 2.26 35.86
CA SER A 100 -1.17 1.85 36.78
C SER A 100 -0.69 1.06 38.00
N LEU A 101 0.49 0.43 37.92
CA LEU A 101 1.10 -0.26 39.07
C LEU A 101 1.88 0.70 39.97
N ALA A 102 2.28 1.86 39.45
CA ALA A 102 3.02 2.88 40.18
C ALA A 102 2.10 3.89 40.92
N SER A 103 0.79 3.81 40.70
CA SER A 103 -0.26 4.57 41.38
C SER A 103 -0.89 3.77 42.50
#